data_AF-A0A0A5GM09-F1
#
_entry.id   AF-A0A0A5GM09-F1
#
_cell.length_a   1.000
_cell.length_b   1.000
_cell.length_c   1.000
_cell.angle_alpha   90.00
_cell.angle_beta   90.00
_cell.angle_gamma   90.00
#
_symmetry.space_group_name_H-M   'P 1'
#
loop_
_entity.id
_entity.type
_entity.pdbx_description
1 polymer ?
#
loop_
_entity_poly.entity_id
_entity_poly.type
_entity_poly.pdbx_seq_one_letter_code
_entity_poly.pdbx_strand_id
1 'polypeptide(L)'
;MLNKRGFNEVVSINEIVEGMRVCIDFTDVIGEEESLFVGNTGHGYVQVFSENRVSKGYPPRPFRVNVGAFHQYLHQSERTYYLQELQAGEELELISGEQVRKVAIGRVKIEKRPMLQVACAKEDGEISATFQSASSVYVFERSKGITSILNLEEGDWIAALEDEPGRHLGKAIKETIIEK
;
A
#
# COMPACT_ATOMS: atom_id res chain seq x y z
N MET A 1 2.02 4.47 17.33
CA MET A 1 1.54 5.27 16.19
C MET A 1 0.92 4.37 15.12
N LEU A 2 -0.06 3.54 15.49
CA LEU A 2 -0.90 2.75 14.57
C LEU A 2 -2.35 2.69 15.10
N ASN A 3 -2.75 3.67 15.92
CA ASN A 3 -3.95 3.61 16.75
C ASN A 3 -5.26 3.68 15.92
N LYS A 4 -5.16 4.01 14.63
CA LYS A 4 -6.26 4.01 13.65
C LYS A 4 -6.15 2.86 12.63
N ARG A 5 -5.27 1.88 12.87
CA ARG A 5 -5.21 0.67 12.05
C ARG A 5 -6.43 -0.18 12.37
N GLY A 6 -7.19 -0.54 11.34
CA GLY A 6 -8.40 -1.32 11.45
C GLY A 6 -8.66 -2.14 10.20
N PHE A 7 -9.91 -2.58 10.07
CA PHE A 7 -10.41 -3.22 8.87
C PHE A 7 -11.55 -2.37 8.33
N ASN A 8 -11.52 -2.11 7.02
CA ASN A 8 -12.56 -1.35 6.32
C ASN A 8 -13.14 -2.23 5.21
N GLU A 9 -14.45 -2.12 4.99
CA GLU A 9 -15.18 -2.87 3.98
C GLU A 9 -14.80 -2.38 2.58
N VAL A 10 -14.43 -3.28 1.69
CA VAL A 10 -14.20 -3.01 0.27
C VAL A 10 -15.55 -2.76 -0.40
N VAL A 11 -15.76 -1.53 -0.87
CA VAL A 11 -17.02 -1.11 -1.50
C VAL A 11 -16.94 -1.04 -3.02
N SER A 12 -15.73 -0.98 -3.59
CA SER A 12 -15.56 -1.12 -5.03
C SER A 12 -14.21 -1.70 -5.41
N ILE A 13 -14.22 -2.49 -6.48
CA ILE A 13 -13.03 -3.01 -7.14
C ILE A 13 -13.15 -2.74 -8.64
N ASN A 14 -12.34 -1.82 -9.15
CA ASN A 14 -12.39 -1.40 -10.55
C ASN A 14 -11.10 -1.75 -11.28
N GLU A 15 -11.19 -2.51 -12.38
CA GLU A 15 -10.07 -2.62 -13.31
C GLU A 15 -9.86 -1.26 -13.99
N ILE A 16 -8.60 -0.82 -14.02
CA ILE A 16 -8.20 0.42 -14.68
C ILE A 16 -7.26 0.07 -15.83
N VAL A 17 -7.24 0.94 -16.84
CA VAL A 17 -6.25 0.91 -17.91
C VAL A 17 -4.82 0.81 -17.37
N GLU A 18 -3.91 0.40 -18.25
CA GLU A 18 -2.49 0.28 -17.93
C GLU A 18 -1.92 1.57 -17.30
N GLY A 19 -1.27 1.42 -16.15
CA GLY A 19 -0.70 2.52 -15.37
C GLY A 19 0.74 2.26 -14.96
N MET A 20 1.43 3.31 -14.53
CA MET A 20 2.78 3.19 -13.97
C MET A 20 2.70 2.59 -12.56
N ARG A 21 3.16 1.35 -12.41
CA ARG A 21 3.30 0.68 -11.11
C ARG A 21 4.67 0.95 -10.53
N VAL A 22 4.71 1.18 -9.23
CA VAL A 22 5.93 1.26 -8.41
C VAL A 22 6.10 -0.04 -7.63
N CYS A 23 7.31 -0.59 -7.67
CA CYS A 23 7.80 -1.62 -6.78
C CYS A 23 9.01 -1.12 -6.02
N ILE A 24 9.12 -1.54 -4.77
CA ILE A 24 10.30 -1.28 -3.95
C ILE A 24 11.02 -2.59 -3.73
N ASP A 25 12.29 -2.62 -4.12
CA ASP A 25 13.24 -3.66 -3.74
C ASP A 25 14.13 -3.13 -2.62
N PHE A 26 14.17 -3.85 -1.51
CA PHE A 26 14.97 -3.54 -0.33
C PHE A 26 16.38 -4.14 -0.43
N THR A 27 17.31 -3.61 0.35
CA THR A 27 18.70 -4.10 0.43
C THR A 27 18.86 -5.34 1.31
N ASP A 28 17.82 -5.72 2.04
CA ASP A 28 17.82 -6.84 2.99
C ASP A 28 16.67 -7.81 2.70
N VAL A 29 16.76 -8.99 3.29
CA VAL A 29 15.65 -9.94 3.32
C VAL A 29 14.53 -9.38 4.18
N ILE A 30 13.32 -9.35 3.62
CA ILE A 30 12.10 -8.94 4.31
C ILE A 30 11.17 -10.13 4.56
N GLY A 31 10.60 -10.20 5.76
CA GLY A 31 9.67 -11.24 6.18
C GLY A 31 8.37 -11.22 5.40
N GLU A 32 7.61 -12.31 5.49
CA GLU A 32 6.31 -12.39 4.81
C GLU A 32 5.34 -11.35 5.41
N GLU A 33 5.30 -11.20 6.73
CA GLU A 33 4.40 -10.29 7.45
C GLU A 33 4.83 -8.82 7.40
N GLU A 34 5.94 -8.51 6.73
CA GLU A 34 6.39 -7.13 6.56
C GLU A 34 5.61 -6.40 5.48
N SER A 35 5.22 -5.17 5.80
CA SER A 35 4.24 -4.42 5.04
C SER A 35 4.49 -2.91 5.06
N LEU A 36 3.78 -2.23 4.15
CA LEU A 36 3.72 -0.79 4.01
C LEU A 36 2.26 -0.34 3.94
N PHE A 37 2.00 0.95 4.13
CA PHE A 37 0.67 1.55 4.00
C PHE A 37 0.66 2.55 2.85
N VAL A 38 -0.22 2.34 1.86
CA VAL A 38 -0.29 3.15 0.64
C VAL A 38 -1.72 3.55 0.29
N GLY A 39 -1.92 4.73 -0.30
CA GLY A 39 -3.25 5.25 -0.64
C GLY A 39 -3.19 6.28 -1.76
N ASN A 40 -4.29 6.46 -2.48
CA ASN A 40 -4.40 7.45 -3.56
C ASN A 40 -4.45 8.88 -3.00
N THR A 41 -4.98 9.06 -1.78
CA THR A 41 -5.26 10.35 -1.15
C THR A 41 -4.79 10.36 0.32
N GLY A 42 -4.86 11.51 0.98
CA GLY A 42 -4.56 11.64 2.41
C GLY A 42 -5.67 11.13 3.34
N HIS A 43 -6.77 10.59 2.80
CA HIS A 43 -7.91 10.08 3.59
C HIS A 43 -7.65 8.73 4.25
N GLY A 44 -6.58 8.04 3.84
CA GLY A 44 -6.13 6.80 4.46
C GLY A 44 -5.34 5.93 3.50
N TYR A 45 -4.96 4.76 3.99
CA TYR A 45 -4.00 3.88 3.32
C TYR A 45 -4.39 2.42 3.49
N VAL A 46 -4.18 1.60 2.47
CA VAL A 46 -4.32 0.15 2.49
C VAL A 46 -2.98 -0.50 2.84
N GLN A 47 -3.01 -1.56 3.66
CA GLN A 47 -1.82 -2.32 4.02
C GLN A 47 -1.42 -3.28 2.89
N VAL A 48 -0.19 -3.14 2.37
CA VAL A 48 0.37 -3.97 1.29
C VAL A 48 1.62 -4.72 1.77
N PHE A 49 1.70 -6.01 1.44
CA PHE A 49 2.69 -6.93 2.01
C PHE A 49 3.79 -7.30 1.02
N SER A 50 4.90 -7.77 1.61
CA SER A 50 6.02 -8.42 0.93
C SER A 50 5.57 -9.52 -0.04
N GLU A 51 6.24 -9.56 -1.20
CA GLU A 51 6.18 -10.65 -2.18
C GLU A 51 7.00 -11.89 -1.72
N ASN A 52 7.37 -11.96 -0.44
CA ASN A 52 8.00 -13.12 0.16
C ASN A 52 7.01 -14.27 0.40
N ARG A 53 6.27 -14.67 -0.64
CA ARG A 53 5.32 -15.78 -0.61
C ARG A 53 5.33 -16.47 -1.96
N VAL A 54 4.97 -17.76 -1.96
CA VAL A 54 4.78 -18.49 -3.22
C VAL A 54 3.50 -17.96 -3.88
N SER A 55 3.63 -17.44 -5.10
CA SER A 55 2.51 -17.06 -5.95
C SER A 55 2.39 -18.03 -7.11
N LYS A 56 1.21 -18.08 -7.76
CA LYS A 56 0.98 -18.96 -8.90
C LYS A 56 1.92 -18.56 -10.06
N GLY A 57 2.98 -19.35 -10.24
CA GLY A 57 3.94 -19.19 -11.34
C GLY A 57 5.19 -18.37 -11.02
N TYR A 58 5.40 -17.91 -9.78
CA TYR A 58 6.64 -17.21 -9.39
C TYR A 58 7.18 -17.65 -8.03
N PRO A 59 8.51 -17.80 -7.90
CA PRO A 59 9.13 -18.00 -6.59
C PRO A 59 9.00 -16.72 -5.73
N PRO A 60 9.09 -16.84 -4.39
CA PRO A 60 9.11 -15.69 -3.50
C PRO A 60 10.20 -14.69 -3.88
N ARG A 61 9.91 -13.41 -3.70
CA ARG A 61 10.90 -12.32 -3.81
C ARG A 61 11.04 -11.70 -2.43
N PRO A 62 11.92 -12.26 -1.57
CA PRO A 62 12.03 -11.89 -0.16
C PRO A 62 12.73 -10.55 0.06
N PHE A 63 12.57 -9.60 -0.86
CA PHE A 63 13.16 -8.27 -0.86
C PHE A 63 12.22 -7.26 -1.52
N ARG A 64 11.02 -7.67 -1.98
CA ARG A 64 10.15 -6.86 -2.84
C ARG A 64 8.79 -6.62 -2.21
N VAL A 65 8.29 -5.40 -2.36
CA VAL A 65 6.87 -5.06 -2.19
C VAL A 65 6.33 -4.44 -3.49
N ASN A 66 5.18 -4.93 -3.97
CA ASN A 66 4.44 -4.33 -5.08
C ASN A 66 3.55 -3.20 -4.55
N VAL A 67 4.12 -2.02 -4.32
CA VAL A 67 3.51 -0.97 -3.50
C VAL A 67 2.30 -0.26 -4.10
N GLY A 68 2.17 -0.11 -5.43
CA GLY A 68 0.96 0.49 -6.03
C GLY A 68 1.24 1.42 -7.20
N ALA A 69 0.30 2.33 -7.49
CA ALA A 69 0.39 3.27 -8.61
C ALA A 69 1.30 4.46 -8.32
N PHE A 70 1.96 4.97 -9.36
CA PHE A 70 2.93 6.07 -9.32
C PHE A 70 2.52 7.31 -8.52
N HIS A 71 1.23 7.69 -8.57
CA HIS A 71 0.72 8.89 -7.92
C HIS A 71 0.44 8.72 -6.43
N GLN A 72 0.42 7.48 -5.92
CA GLN A 72 -0.01 7.21 -4.56
C GLN A 72 0.94 7.78 -3.53
N TYR A 73 0.36 7.99 -2.35
CA TYR A 73 1.08 8.24 -1.12
C TYR A 73 1.54 6.94 -0.46
N LEU A 74 2.69 7.01 0.20
CA LEU A 74 3.21 6.05 1.17
C LEU A 74 3.23 6.70 2.55
N HIS A 75 2.59 6.05 3.52
CA HIS A 75 2.62 6.48 4.91
C HIS A 75 3.89 5.94 5.62
N GLN A 76 4.56 6.82 6.37
CA GLN A 76 5.78 6.57 7.12
C GLN A 76 5.74 7.33 8.45
N SER A 77 5.00 6.79 9.42
CA SER A 77 4.86 7.36 10.77
C SER A 77 4.42 8.83 10.74
N GLU A 78 5.33 9.80 10.93
CA GLU A 78 5.02 11.23 10.91
C GLU A 78 5.03 11.87 9.51
N ARG A 79 5.32 11.09 8.46
CA ARG A 79 5.50 11.58 7.09
C ARG A 79 4.70 10.79 6.08
N THR A 80 4.32 11.49 5.01
CA THR A 80 3.75 10.90 3.81
C THR A 80 4.65 11.25 2.62
N TYR A 81 4.93 10.26 1.78
CA TYR A 81 5.77 10.41 0.58
C TYR A 81 4.93 10.14 -0.66
N TYR A 82 5.15 10.83 -1.77
CA TYR A 82 4.69 10.31 -3.05
C TYR A 82 5.56 9.13 -3.47
N LEU A 83 4.95 8.04 -3.95
CA LEU A 83 5.70 6.86 -4.40
C LEU A 83 6.70 7.18 -5.52
N GLN A 84 6.42 8.18 -6.35
CA GLN A 84 7.32 8.62 -7.41
C GLN A 84 8.61 9.30 -6.91
N GLU A 85 8.60 9.82 -5.69
CA GLU A 85 9.74 10.57 -5.13
C GLU A 85 10.81 9.68 -4.53
N LEU A 86 10.46 8.42 -4.22
CA LEU A 86 11.34 7.48 -3.54
C LEU A 86 12.56 7.13 -4.39
N GLN A 87 13.72 7.10 -3.77
CA GLN A 87 14.99 6.77 -4.41
C GLN A 87 15.74 5.65 -3.69
N ALA A 88 16.65 5.00 -4.42
CA ALA A 88 17.56 4.05 -3.81
C ALA A 88 18.48 4.77 -2.80
N GLY A 89 18.77 4.10 -1.69
CA GLY A 89 19.55 4.64 -0.58
C GLY A 89 18.72 5.31 0.51
N GLU A 90 17.44 5.62 0.27
CA GLU A 90 16.51 6.02 1.33
C GLU A 90 16.13 4.83 2.22
N GLU A 91 15.67 5.11 3.44
CA GLU A 91 15.20 4.09 4.38
C GLU A 91 13.70 4.19 4.57
N LEU A 92 13.02 3.04 4.57
CA LEU A 92 11.60 2.95 4.93
C LEU A 92 11.42 2.10 6.18
N GLU A 93 10.43 2.49 6.97
CA GLU A 93 9.88 1.72 8.08
C GLU A 93 8.94 0.64 7.52
N LEU A 94 9.33 -0.62 7.73
CA LEU A 94 8.51 -1.79 7.47
C LEU A 94 7.79 -2.20 8.75
N ILE A 95 6.51 -2.56 8.61
CA ILE A 95 5.63 -2.91 9.72
C ILE A 95 5.34 -4.40 9.68
N SER A 96 5.53 -5.09 10.82
CA SER A 96 5.12 -6.48 11.04
C SER A 96 4.44 -6.60 12.41
N GLY A 97 3.11 -6.73 12.41
CA GLY A 97 2.34 -6.67 13.65
C GLY A 97 2.49 -5.31 14.34
N GLU A 98 3.05 -5.31 15.55
CA GLU A 98 3.40 -4.10 16.32
C GLU A 98 4.87 -3.67 16.15
N GLN A 99 5.67 -4.50 15.47
CA GLN A 99 7.09 -4.24 15.27
C GLN A 99 7.30 -3.35 14.05
N VAL A 100 8.27 -2.44 14.19
CA VAL A 100 8.72 -1.55 13.12
C VAL A 100 10.22 -1.64 13.04
N ARG A 101 10.75 -1.81 11.83
CA ARG A 101 12.19 -1.71 11.57
C ARG A 101 12.46 -0.95 10.29
N LYS A 102 13.65 -0.36 10.18
CA LYS A 102 14.08 0.36 8.97
C LYS A 102 14.88 -0.55 8.06
N VAL A 103 14.61 -0.45 6.76
CA VAL A 103 15.37 -1.13 5.71
C VAL A 103 15.59 -0.17 4.55
N ALA A 104 16.81 -0.15 4.01
CA ALA A 104 17.15 0.71 2.89
C ALA A 104 16.55 0.20 1.57
N ILE A 105 16.14 1.14 0.72
CA ILE A 105 15.71 0.88 -0.65
C ILE A 105 16.94 0.58 -1.50
N GLY A 106 16.99 -0.61 -2.08
CA GLY A 106 18.01 -0.98 -3.07
C GLY A 106 17.63 -0.51 -4.48
N ARG A 107 16.34 -0.59 -4.84
CA ARG A 107 15.84 -0.14 -6.14
C ARG A 107 14.36 0.20 -6.09
N VAL A 108 13.98 1.33 -6.68
CA VAL A 108 12.59 1.63 -7.04
C VAL A 108 12.39 1.26 -8.51
N LYS A 109 11.52 0.28 -8.78
CA LYS A 109 11.21 -0.19 -10.13
C LYS A 109 9.86 0.37 -10.56
N ILE A 110 9.87 1.21 -11.60
CA ILE A 110 8.67 1.83 -12.16
C ILE A 110 8.45 1.29 -13.58
N GLU A 111 7.30 0.68 -13.83
CA GLU A 111 6.95 0.10 -15.13
C GLU A 111 5.44 0.11 -15.37
N LYS A 112 5.03 0.09 -16.63
CA LYS A 112 3.61 0.00 -16.99
C LYS A 112 3.05 -1.40 -16.76
N ARG A 113 1.87 -1.49 -16.12
CA ARG A 113 1.15 -2.73 -15.82
C ARG A 113 -0.37 -2.51 -15.81
N PRO A 114 -1.19 -3.55 -16.05
CA PRO A 114 -2.62 -3.52 -15.74
C PRO A 114 -2.85 -3.20 -14.26
N MET A 115 -3.83 -2.34 -13.98
CA MET A 115 -4.08 -1.84 -12.62
C MET A 115 -5.49 -2.18 -12.16
N LEU A 116 -5.68 -2.19 -10.85
CA LEU A 116 -6.94 -2.41 -10.16
C LEU A 116 -7.01 -1.41 -9.01
N GLN A 117 -8.07 -0.61 -8.99
CA GLN A 117 -8.36 0.31 -7.88
C GLN A 117 -9.32 -0.34 -6.92
N VAL A 118 -8.98 -0.27 -5.63
CA VAL A 118 -9.79 -0.71 -4.51
C VAL A 118 -10.21 0.52 -3.72
N ALA A 119 -11.50 0.63 -3.41
CA ALA A 119 -12.02 1.61 -2.46
C ALA A 119 -12.65 0.90 -1.25
N CYS A 120 -12.39 1.44 -0.06
CA CYS A 120 -12.90 0.94 1.21
C CYS A 120 -13.71 2.03 1.92
N ALA A 121 -14.84 1.65 2.51
CA ALA A 121 -15.69 2.56 3.26
C ALA A 121 -15.00 3.10 4.52
N LYS A 122 -15.16 4.40 4.78
CA LYS A 122 -14.84 5.09 6.03
C LYS A 122 -16.07 5.91 6.45
N GLU A 123 -16.20 6.23 7.74
CA GLU A 123 -17.31 7.04 8.26
C GLU A 123 -17.52 8.35 7.46
N ASP A 124 -16.42 9.05 7.17
CA ASP A 124 -16.41 10.33 6.44
C ASP A 124 -15.73 10.22 5.06
N GLY A 125 -16.12 9.24 4.25
CA GLY A 125 -15.68 9.10 2.87
C GLY A 125 -15.09 7.73 2.55
N GLU A 126 -14.01 7.70 1.77
CA GLU A 126 -13.41 6.45 1.32
C GLU A 126 -11.88 6.48 1.42
N ILE A 127 -11.30 5.33 1.72
CA ILE A 127 -9.89 5.05 1.51
C ILE A 127 -9.77 4.38 0.15
N SER A 128 -8.94 4.88 -0.75
CA SER A 128 -8.69 4.20 -2.02
C SER A 128 -7.21 3.96 -2.27
N ALA A 129 -6.89 2.86 -2.95
CA ALA A 129 -5.55 2.51 -3.38
C ALA A 129 -5.60 1.79 -4.74
N THR A 130 -4.57 1.97 -5.56
CA THR A 130 -4.50 1.47 -6.94
C THR A 130 -3.30 0.52 -7.12
N PHE A 131 -3.58 -0.77 -7.17
CA PHE A 131 -2.55 -1.80 -7.25
C PHE A 131 -2.37 -2.33 -8.66
N GLN A 132 -1.24 -3.00 -8.92
CA GLN A 132 -1.15 -3.85 -10.11
C GLN A 132 -2.15 -5.00 -9.98
N SER A 133 -2.88 -5.29 -11.05
CA SER A 133 -3.68 -6.52 -11.15
C SER A 133 -2.76 -7.72 -11.35
N ALA A 134 -2.28 -8.32 -10.25
CA ALA A 134 -1.38 -9.47 -10.27
C ALA A 134 -1.42 -10.31 -8.99
N SER A 135 -1.17 -11.62 -9.15
CA SER A 135 -1.14 -12.58 -8.03
C SER A 135 -0.02 -12.34 -7.01
N SER A 136 0.93 -11.45 -7.32
CA SER A 136 2.08 -11.08 -6.48
C SER A 136 1.84 -9.83 -5.63
N VAL A 137 0.65 -9.22 -5.70
CA VAL A 137 0.25 -8.13 -4.80
C VAL A 137 -0.60 -8.72 -3.69
N TYR A 138 -0.23 -8.43 -2.45
CA TYR A 138 -0.84 -9.01 -1.25
C TYR A 138 -1.35 -7.93 -0.31
N VAL A 139 -2.56 -8.13 0.20
CA VAL A 139 -3.19 -7.34 1.27
C VAL A 139 -3.61 -8.26 2.40
N PHE A 140 -3.95 -7.70 3.56
CA PHE A 140 -4.52 -8.49 4.66
C PHE A 140 -6.04 -8.36 4.64
N GLU A 141 -6.74 -9.45 4.33
CA GLU A 141 -8.20 -9.55 4.50
C GLU A 141 -8.50 -10.25 5.84
N ARG A 142 -9.51 -9.76 6.56
CA ARG A 142 -9.81 -10.14 7.94
C ARG A 142 -10.02 -11.64 8.15
N SER A 143 -10.66 -12.32 7.19
CA SER A 143 -11.06 -13.73 7.30
C SER A 143 -10.10 -14.66 6.56
N LYS A 144 -9.48 -14.19 5.48
CA LYS A 144 -8.58 -14.92 4.59
C LYS A 144 -7.10 -14.76 4.98
N GLY A 145 -6.79 -13.82 5.87
CA GLY A 145 -5.41 -13.44 6.21
C GLY A 145 -4.75 -12.70 5.05
N ILE A 146 -3.43 -12.85 4.91
CA ILE A 146 -2.71 -12.23 3.80
C ILE A 146 -3.01 -12.97 2.50
N THR A 147 -3.74 -12.29 1.62
CA THR A 147 -4.27 -12.84 0.37
C THR A 147 -3.88 -11.98 -0.81
N SER A 148 -3.90 -12.57 -2.00
CA SER A 148 -3.66 -11.82 -3.23
C SER A 148 -4.79 -10.82 -3.48
N ILE A 149 -4.45 -9.65 -4.02
CA ILE A 149 -5.42 -8.66 -4.48
C ILE A 149 -6.44 -9.24 -5.48
N LEU A 150 -6.06 -10.28 -6.25
CA LEU A 150 -6.95 -10.94 -7.21
C LEU A 150 -8.04 -11.82 -6.56
N ASN A 151 -7.93 -12.09 -5.26
CA ASN A 151 -8.90 -12.86 -4.49
C ASN A 151 -9.81 -11.95 -3.64
N LEU A 152 -9.70 -10.64 -3.80
CA LEU A 152 -10.59 -9.68 -3.16
C LEU A 152 -11.91 -9.60 -3.90
N GLU A 153 -12.97 -9.45 -3.13
CA GLU A 153 -14.33 -9.21 -3.61
C GLU A 153 -14.92 -8.00 -2.87
N GLU A 154 -15.92 -7.34 -3.46
CA GLU A 154 -16.71 -6.33 -2.74
C GLU A 154 -17.38 -6.99 -1.52
N GLY A 155 -17.37 -6.30 -0.39
CA GLY A 155 -17.81 -6.83 0.92
C GLY A 155 -16.71 -7.49 1.75
N ASP A 156 -15.52 -7.75 1.19
CA ASP A 156 -14.34 -8.16 1.97
C ASP A 156 -13.90 -7.03 2.92
N TRP A 157 -13.26 -7.39 4.04
CA TRP A 157 -12.77 -6.41 5.01
C TRP A 157 -11.25 -6.44 5.03
N ILE A 158 -10.60 -5.37 4.55
CA ILE A 158 -9.14 -5.33 4.43
C ILE A 158 -8.48 -4.38 5.42
N ALA A 159 -7.25 -4.70 5.81
CA ALA A 159 -6.49 -3.90 6.75
C ALA A 159 -6.13 -2.54 6.14
N ALA A 160 -6.53 -1.48 6.83
CA ALA A 160 -6.30 -0.11 6.42
C ALA A 160 -5.90 0.76 7.62
N LEU A 161 -5.33 1.92 7.30
CA LEU A 161 -5.00 2.99 8.22
C LEU A 161 -5.82 4.22 7.84
N GLU A 162 -6.78 4.57 8.68
CA GLU A 162 -7.57 5.78 8.49
C GLU A 162 -6.74 7.03 8.82
N ASP A 163 -6.85 8.04 7.97
CA ASP A 163 -6.15 9.31 8.16
C ASP A 163 -7.04 10.50 7.73
N GLU A 164 -6.61 11.72 8.07
CA GLU A 164 -7.28 12.95 7.66
C GLU A 164 -6.46 13.66 6.56
N PRO A 165 -7.11 14.18 5.50
CA PRO A 165 -6.42 14.83 4.39
C PRO A 165 -5.76 16.15 4.81
N GLY A 166 -5.00 16.77 3.89
CA GLY A 166 -4.26 18.02 4.13
C GLY A 166 -2.79 17.72 4.43
N ARG A 167 -2.02 17.48 3.38
CA ARG A 167 -0.59 17.20 3.46
C ARG A 167 0.18 18.26 2.68
N HIS A 168 1.06 18.98 3.36
CA HIS A 168 2.00 19.91 2.71
C HIS A 168 3.43 19.44 2.97
N LEU A 169 4.15 19.10 1.90
CA LEU A 169 5.51 18.53 1.96
C LEU A 169 5.58 17.31 2.90
N GLY A 170 4.59 16.43 2.80
CA GLY A 170 4.50 15.20 3.57
C GLY A 170 4.09 15.37 5.04
N LYS A 171 3.77 16.58 5.50
CA LYS A 171 3.33 16.86 6.88
C LYS A 171 1.84 17.18 6.94
N ALA A 172 1.16 16.70 7.97
CA ALA A 172 -0.24 17.02 8.24
C ALA A 172 -0.41 18.51 8.57
N ILE A 173 -1.31 19.19 7.84
CA ILE A 173 -1.70 20.58 8.11
C ILE A 173 -3.22 20.71 8.08
N LYS A 174 -3.77 21.63 8.88
CA LYS A 174 -5.20 21.96 8.83
C LYS A 174 -5.44 22.93 7.67
N GLU A 175 -5.96 22.43 6.56
CA GLU A 175 -6.32 23.21 5.38
C GLU A 175 -7.61 22.69 4.73
N THR A 176 -8.22 23.50 3.85
CA THR A 176 -9.32 23.04 2.99
C THR A 176 -8.71 22.41 1.73
N ILE A 177 -8.84 21.10 1.59
CA ILE A 177 -8.34 20.33 0.45
C ILE A 177 -9.45 19.48 -0.15
N ILE A 178 -9.41 19.27 -1.47
CA ILE A 178 -10.33 18.39 -2.19
C ILE A 178 -9.48 17.46 -3.05
N GLU A 179 -9.52 16.16 -2.76
CA GLU A 179 -8.90 15.08 -3.55
C GLU A 179 -10.04 14.19 -4.10
N LYS A 180 -9.99 13.80 -5.38
CA LYS A 180 -11.03 13.01 -6.08
C LYS A 180 -10.42 12.03 -7.07
#